data_AF-A0A9E0GN15-F1
#
_entry.id   AF-A0A9E0GN15-F1
#
_cell.length_a   1.000
_cell.length_b   1.000
_cell.length_c   1.000
_cell.angle_alpha   90.00
_cell.angle_beta   90.00
_cell.angle_gamma   90.00
#
_symmetry.space_group_name_H-M   'P 1'
#
loop_
_entity.id
_entity.type
_entity.pdbx_description
1 polymer ?
#
loop_
_entity_poly.entity_id
_entity_poly.type
_entity_poly.pdbx_seq_one_letter_code
_entity_poly.pdbx_strand_id
1 'polypeptide(L)'
;MNRVPPLFRNPILWTFALLILLGAVTGTRLAPTIWWAYNVEKAGALMDTGLAWPDPRLSDSLPTVTDDAALDAALGHLAAAKGWRPTHYHAYRLVGQIYLAKGDWLRAAESYRIAQALDPNQPLLGWEAGLAYEQMLSVVDGVPNTPIRDQLLAGQITVPDYDVNTPFCNDSGRASCYVAATEFEQPYAGLPGTWAFRLPVLFQHPPAQVEQRFVVPGDQPALRFVLGMDPGVRTAGSDGATFRIWVTPSGGSIQLIYEDTLDARMARQGWLGGWADLSPWAGQEVTLHLGTDSGPAGDATADWVGWGDLAFTTVEAARYAATVPLANMQSAWKQASFNRDWFNRRTDEARRTESPERVSLWGLRANRMP
;
A
#
# COMPACT_ATOMS: atom_id res chain seq x y z
N MET A 1 -37.55 0.12 64.03
CA MET A 1 -38.50 -0.50 63.07
C MET A 1 -38.50 0.35 61.80
N ASN A 2 -37.65 0.01 60.83
CA ASN A 2 -37.54 0.77 59.58
C ASN A 2 -38.68 0.38 58.64
N ARG A 3 -39.59 1.33 58.37
CA ARG A 3 -40.67 1.19 57.40
C ARG A 3 -40.10 1.36 56.00
N VAL A 4 -40.16 0.30 55.20
CA VAL A 4 -39.86 0.34 53.75
C VAL A 4 -40.97 1.15 53.05
N PRO A 5 -40.64 2.10 52.16
CA PRO A 5 -41.62 2.95 51.49
C PRO A 5 -42.58 2.16 50.57
N PRO A 6 -43.83 2.65 50.36
CA PRO A 6 -44.93 1.90 49.74
C PRO A 6 -44.84 1.73 48.22
N LEU A 7 -43.78 2.23 47.57
CA LEU A 7 -43.56 2.13 46.12
C LEU A 7 -43.23 0.69 45.64
N PHE A 8 -43.08 -0.28 46.55
CA PHE A 8 -42.63 -1.64 46.23
C PHE A 8 -43.73 -2.73 46.17
N ARG A 9 -45.03 -2.40 46.21
CA ARG A 9 -46.12 -3.40 46.35
C ARG A 9 -46.95 -3.73 45.11
N ASN A 10 -46.77 -3.06 43.96
CA ASN A 10 -47.59 -3.34 42.78
C ASN A 10 -46.83 -4.18 41.73
N PRO A 11 -47.04 -5.51 41.66
CA PRO A 11 -46.31 -6.39 40.75
C PRO A 11 -46.53 -6.05 39.28
N ILE A 12 -47.70 -5.49 38.93
CA ILE A 12 -48.05 -5.12 37.55
C ILE A 12 -47.17 -3.95 37.05
N LEU A 13 -46.93 -2.94 37.89
CA LEU A 13 -46.05 -1.82 37.54
C LEU A 13 -44.60 -2.27 37.33
N TRP A 14 -44.14 -3.25 38.10
CA TRP A 14 -42.82 -3.87 37.89
C TRP A 14 -42.77 -4.65 36.57
N THR A 15 -43.79 -5.45 36.24
CA THR A 15 -43.83 -6.19 34.97
C THR A 15 -43.82 -5.24 33.77
N PHE A 16 -44.58 -4.14 33.81
CA PHE A 16 -44.58 -3.13 32.75
C PHE A 16 -43.24 -2.39 32.63
N ALA A 17 -42.65 -1.96 33.74
CA ALA A 17 -41.32 -1.33 33.71
C ALA A 17 -40.25 -2.28 33.17
N LEU A 18 -40.32 -3.57 33.52
CA LEU A 18 -39.39 -4.61 33.07
C LEU A 18 -39.59 -4.94 31.59
N LEU A 19 -40.82 -4.92 31.07
CA LEU A 19 -41.12 -5.07 29.64
C LEU A 19 -40.67 -3.85 28.82
N ILE A 20 -40.82 -2.63 29.34
CA ILE A 20 -40.31 -1.41 28.70
C ILE A 20 -38.78 -1.40 28.68
N LEU A 21 -38.14 -1.77 29.79
CA LEU A 21 -36.68 -1.95 29.86
C LEU A 21 -36.21 -3.06 28.92
N LEU A 22 -36.91 -4.20 28.87
CA LEU A 22 -36.58 -5.30 27.97
C LEU A 22 -36.76 -4.88 26.50
N GLY A 23 -37.83 -4.15 26.17
CA GLY A 23 -38.07 -3.57 24.85
C GLY A 23 -37.04 -2.52 24.44
N ALA A 24 -36.63 -1.66 25.37
CA ALA A 24 -35.58 -0.67 25.14
C ALA A 24 -34.19 -1.32 24.98
N VAL A 25 -33.88 -2.35 25.77
CA VAL A 25 -32.61 -3.10 25.68
C VAL A 25 -32.57 -3.96 24.41
N THR A 26 -33.67 -4.59 24.02
CA THR A 26 -33.75 -5.35 22.76
C THR A 26 -33.73 -4.42 21.55
N GLY A 27 -34.46 -3.31 21.58
CA GLY A 27 -34.44 -2.29 20.53
C GLY A 27 -33.06 -1.68 20.32
N THR A 28 -32.35 -1.33 21.39
CA THR A 28 -30.97 -0.79 21.30
C THR A 28 -29.95 -1.83 20.81
N ARG A 29 -30.15 -3.12 21.08
CA ARG A 29 -29.28 -4.21 20.59
C ARG A 29 -29.55 -4.59 19.13
N LEU A 30 -30.81 -4.51 18.67
CA LEU A 30 -31.18 -4.90 17.31
C LEU A 30 -31.10 -3.74 16.32
N ALA A 31 -31.27 -2.49 16.76
CA ALA A 31 -31.23 -1.32 15.88
C ALA A 31 -29.97 -1.23 15.01
N PRO A 32 -28.73 -1.45 15.53
CA PRO A 32 -27.54 -1.43 14.68
C PRO A 32 -27.59 -2.46 13.55
N THR A 33 -28.14 -3.65 13.79
CA THR A 33 -28.25 -4.70 12.77
C THR A 33 -29.33 -4.37 11.74
N ILE A 34 -30.48 -3.85 12.19
CA ILE A 34 -31.57 -3.45 11.30
C ILE A 34 -31.13 -2.32 10.37
N TRP A 35 -30.54 -1.26 10.92
CA TRP A 35 -30.09 -0.12 10.12
C TRP A 35 -28.90 -0.44 9.23
N TRP A 36 -27.99 -1.31 9.69
CA TRP A 36 -26.94 -1.85 8.84
C TRP A 36 -27.53 -2.62 7.65
N ALA A 37 -28.47 -3.54 7.90
CA ALA A 37 -29.07 -4.36 6.85
C ALA A 37 -29.82 -3.49 5.83
N TYR A 38 -30.62 -2.52 6.30
CA TYR A 38 -31.30 -1.56 5.43
C TYR A 38 -30.33 -0.82 4.50
N ASN A 39 -29.22 -0.31 5.03
CA ASN A 39 -28.25 0.42 4.23
C ASN A 39 -27.48 -0.49 3.27
N VAL A 40 -27.13 -1.71 3.66
CA VAL A 40 -26.50 -2.69 2.77
C VAL A 40 -27.44 -3.08 1.62
N GLU A 41 -28.73 -3.28 1.89
CA GLU A 41 -29.72 -3.60 0.87
C GLU A 41 -29.91 -2.44 -0.13
N LYS A 42 -30.02 -1.20 0.37
CA LYS A 42 -30.11 -0.01 -0.50
C LYS A 42 -28.86 0.18 -1.35
N ALA A 43 -27.68 -0.02 -0.77
CA ALA A 43 -26.44 0.01 -1.51
C ALA A 43 -26.40 -1.09 -2.59
N GLY A 44 -26.83 -2.31 -2.28
CA GLY A 44 -26.89 -3.41 -3.24
C GLY A 44 -27.76 -3.09 -4.45
N ALA A 45 -28.98 -2.57 -4.24
CA ALA A 45 -29.86 -2.18 -5.34
C ALA A 45 -29.26 -1.10 -6.25
N LEU A 46 -28.54 -0.13 -5.67
CA LEU A 46 -27.83 0.91 -6.41
C LEU A 46 -26.59 0.36 -7.14
N MET A 47 -25.91 -0.62 -6.55
CA MET A 47 -24.80 -1.33 -7.19
C MET A 47 -25.29 -2.19 -8.37
N ASP A 48 -26.45 -2.82 -8.28
CA ASP A 48 -27.04 -3.59 -9.40
C ASP A 48 -27.34 -2.70 -10.61
N THR A 49 -27.69 -1.43 -10.38
CA THR A 49 -27.86 -0.44 -11.46
C THR A 49 -26.55 0.19 -11.93
N GLY A 50 -25.60 0.37 -11.01
CA GLY A 50 -24.36 1.12 -11.23
C GLY A 50 -23.17 0.27 -11.69
N LEU A 51 -23.24 -1.06 -11.56
CA LEU A 51 -22.21 -2.00 -11.99
C LEU A 51 -22.70 -2.89 -13.13
N ALA A 52 -21.88 -3.04 -14.17
CA ALA A 52 -21.95 -4.15 -15.11
C ALA A 52 -20.86 -5.17 -14.80
N TRP A 53 -21.23 -6.44 -14.83
CA TRP A 53 -20.29 -7.56 -14.76
C TRP A 53 -20.17 -8.21 -16.15
N PRO A 54 -18.97 -8.68 -16.54
CA PRO A 54 -18.80 -9.51 -17.71
C PRO A 54 -19.74 -10.74 -17.69
N ASP A 55 -20.22 -11.16 -18.87
CA ASP A 55 -21.02 -12.37 -19.07
C ASP A 55 -20.24 -13.38 -19.94
N PRO A 56 -19.90 -14.59 -19.44
CA PRO A 56 -20.17 -15.09 -18.10
C PRO A 56 -19.35 -14.39 -17.02
N ARG A 57 -19.95 -14.22 -15.83
CA ARG A 57 -19.23 -13.72 -14.65
C ARG A 57 -18.34 -14.81 -14.10
N LEU A 58 -17.03 -14.59 -14.15
CA LEU A 58 -15.99 -15.47 -13.63
C LEU A 58 -15.50 -14.97 -12.27
N SER A 59 -14.73 -15.81 -11.58
CA SER A 59 -14.16 -15.48 -10.27
C SER A 59 -13.21 -14.28 -10.30
N ASP A 60 -12.51 -14.06 -11.43
CA ASP A 60 -11.61 -12.93 -11.67
C ASP A 60 -12.21 -11.82 -12.54
N SER A 61 -13.52 -11.85 -12.80
CA SER A 61 -14.17 -10.75 -13.51
C SER A 61 -14.08 -9.46 -12.72
N LEU A 62 -13.69 -8.37 -13.38
CA LEU A 62 -13.74 -7.03 -12.83
C LEU A 62 -15.04 -6.34 -13.27
N PRO A 63 -15.76 -5.66 -12.37
CA PRO A 63 -16.93 -4.88 -12.75
C PRO A 63 -16.52 -3.61 -13.49
N THR A 64 -17.44 -3.05 -14.28
CA THR A 64 -17.32 -1.73 -14.90
C THR A 64 -18.47 -0.82 -14.46
N VAL A 65 -18.27 0.49 -14.48
CA VAL A 65 -19.30 1.47 -14.12
C VAL A 65 -20.34 1.61 -15.25
N THR A 66 -21.62 1.53 -14.90
CA THR A 66 -22.76 1.86 -15.78
C THR A 66 -23.49 3.13 -15.37
N ASP A 67 -23.54 3.44 -14.07
CA ASP A 67 -24.15 4.65 -13.52
C ASP A 67 -23.33 5.13 -12.31
N ASP A 68 -22.50 6.15 -12.54
CA ASP A 68 -21.61 6.69 -11.51
C ASP A 68 -22.37 7.33 -10.34
N ALA A 69 -23.51 7.98 -10.63
CA ALA A 69 -24.32 8.64 -9.62
C ALA A 69 -25.01 7.63 -8.70
N ALA A 70 -25.46 6.50 -9.24
CA ALA A 70 -25.97 5.39 -8.44
C ALA A 70 -24.87 4.82 -7.52
N LEU A 71 -23.64 4.67 -8.02
CA LEU A 71 -22.51 4.20 -7.20
C LEU A 71 -22.14 5.17 -6.08
N ASP A 72 -22.17 6.48 -6.33
CA ASP A 72 -21.93 7.48 -5.29
C ASP A 72 -23.02 7.46 -4.21
N ALA A 73 -24.28 7.28 -4.61
CA ALA A 73 -25.37 7.06 -3.66
C ALA A 73 -25.18 5.75 -2.86
N ALA A 74 -24.71 4.68 -3.50
CA ALA A 74 -24.40 3.42 -2.83
C ALA A 74 -23.30 3.58 -1.79
N LEU A 75 -22.23 4.34 -2.11
CA LEU A 75 -21.16 4.68 -1.17
C LEU A 75 -21.69 5.44 0.06
N GLY A 76 -22.66 6.33 -0.11
CA GLY A 76 -23.35 7.01 1.00
C GLY A 76 -24.05 6.03 1.95
N HIS A 77 -24.81 5.08 1.40
CA HIS A 77 -25.43 4.02 2.19
C HIS A 77 -24.40 3.10 2.88
N LEU A 78 -23.34 2.71 2.18
CA LEU A 78 -22.27 1.89 2.77
C LEU A 78 -21.51 2.62 3.87
N ALA A 79 -21.35 3.94 3.77
CA ALA A 79 -20.81 4.77 4.85
C ALA A 79 -21.72 4.73 6.10
N ALA A 80 -23.03 4.88 5.93
CA ALA A 80 -23.98 4.72 7.02
C ALA A 80 -23.96 3.30 7.62
N ALA A 81 -23.89 2.26 6.77
CA ALA A 81 -23.78 0.87 7.23
C ALA A 81 -22.54 0.65 8.11
N LYS A 82 -21.38 1.17 7.71
CA LYS A 82 -20.15 1.16 8.53
C LYS A 82 -20.33 1.92 9.86
N GLY A 83 -21.08 3.02 9.86
CA GLY A 83 -21.41 3.73 11.10
C GLY A 83 -22.21 2.88 12.09
N TRP A 84 -23.15 2.08 11.60
CA TRP A 84 -23.97 1.19 12.44
C TRP A 84 -23.23 -0.07 12.90
N ARG A 85 -22.41 -0.66 12.03
CA ARG A 85 -21.62 -1.87 12.35
C ARG A 85 -20.18 -1.75 11.82
N PRO A 86 -19.30 -1.00 12.50
CA PRO A 86 -17.95 -0.72 12.02
C PRO A 86 -17.04 -1.95 12.00
N THR A 87 -17.37 -3.00 12.77
CA THR A 87 -16.61 -4.25 12.82
C THR A 87 -17.13 -5.31 11.85
N HIS A 88 -18.10 -4.99 10.99
CA HIS A 88 -18.66 -5.94 10.03
C HIS A 88 -18.03 -5.76 8.64
N TYR A 89 -17.31 -6.77 8.15
CA TYR A 89 -16.50 -6.67 6.93
C TYR A 89 -17.30 -6.36 5.65
N HIS A 90 -18.56 -6.80 5.56
CA HIS A 90 -19.32 -6.80 4.30
C HIS A 90 -19.45 -5.41 3.67
N ALA A 91 -19.69 -4.36 4.45
CA ALA A 91 -19.80 -3.01 3.89
C ALA A 91 -18.47 -2.54 3.28
N TYR A 92 -17.33 -2.88 3.90
CA TYR A 92 -16.00 -2.59 3.37
C TYR A 92 -15.74 -3.34 2.05
N ARG A 93 -16.13 -4.62 1.99
CA ARG A 93 -16.02 -5.40 0.75
C ARG A 93 -16.79 -4.77 -0.41
N LEU A 94 -18.04 -4.33 -0.18
CA LEU A 94 -18.87 -3.69 -1.22
C LEU A 94 -18.29 -2.34 -1.66
N VAL A 95 -17.76 -1.54 -0.72
CA VAL A 95 -17.02 -0.31 -1.06
C VAL A 95 -15.82 -0.64 -1.96
N GLY A 96 -15.10 -1.72 -1.65
CA GLY A 96 -14.00 -2.20 -2.48
C GLY A 96 -14.42 -2.50 -3.92
N GLN A 97 -15.55 -3.17 -4.12
CA GLN A 97 -16.08 -3.49 -5.45
C GLN A 97 -16.44 -2.25 -6.27
N ILE A 98 -17.04 -1.24 -5.62
CA ILE A 98 -17.36 0.03 -6.27
C ILE A 98 -16.07 0.71 -6.74
N TYR A 99 -15.07 0.83 -5.86
CA TYR A 99 -13.81 1.47 -6.24
C TYR A 99 -13.02 0.66 -7.27
N LEU A 100 -13.11 -0.67 -7.24
CA LEU A 100 -12.53 -1.54 -8.26
C LEU A 100 -13.13 -1.23 -9.64
N ALA A 101 -14.46 -1.05 -9.71
CA ALA A 101 -15.15 -0.66 -10.95
C ALA A 101 -14.77 0.75 -11.43
N LYS A 102 -14.62 1.68 -10.50
CA LYS A 102 -14.22 3.08 -10.76
C LYS A 102 -12.75 3.22 -11.20
N GLY A 103 -11.96 2.15 -11.17
CA GLY A 103 -10.51 2.21 -11.43
C GLY A 103 -9.69 2.80 -10.27
N ASP A 104 -10.32 3.10 -9.12
CA ASP A 104 -9.59 3.58 -7.94
C ASP A 104 -9.10 2.37 -7.13
N TRP A 105 -8.10 1.69 -7.68
CA TRP A 105 -7.61 0.44 -7.10
C TRP A 105 -6.99 0.64 -5.72
N LEU A 106 -6.47 1.84 -5.40
CA LEU A 106 -5.93 2.16 -4.08
C LEU A 106 -7.01 2.10 -3.02
N ARG A 107 -8.14 2.80 -3.25
CA ARG A 107 -9.28 2.74 -2.33
C ARG A 107 -9.95 1.37 -2.33
N ALA A 108 -9.93 0.66 -3.45
CA ALA A 108 -10.42 -0.72 -3.52
C ALA A 108 -9.61 -1.66 -2.61
N ALA A 109 -8.28 -1.68 -2.81
CA ALA A 109 -7.36 -2.50 -2.05
C ALA A 109 -7.41 -2.21 -0.54
N GLU A 110 -7.45 -0.93 -0.15
CA GLU A 110 -7.59 -0.55 1.25
C GLU A 110 -8.91 -1.04 1.86
N SER A 111 -10.01 -0.93 1.12
CA SER A 111 -11.31 -1.41 1.58
C SER A 111 -11.33 -2.93 1.77
N TYR A 112 -10.72 -3.69 0.85
CA TYR A 112 -10.59 -5.13 1.00
C TYR A 112 -9.64 -5.53 2.14
N ARG A 113 -8.55 -4.79 2.34
CA ARG A 113 -7.61 -5.02 3.45
C ARG A 113 -8.30 -4.84 4.81
N ILE A 114 -9.11 -3.78 4.96
CA ILE A 114 -9.92 -3.60 6.17
C ILE A 114 -10.92 -4.75 6.33
N ALA A 115 -11.60 -5.15 5.25
CA ALA A 115 -12.53 -6.28 5.29
C ALA A 115 -11.85 -7.58 5.74
N GLN A 116 -10.68 -7.91 5.16
CA GLN A 116 -9.90 -9.10 5.49
C GLN A 116 -9.40 -9.08 6.94
N ALA A 117 -9.00 -7.91 7.46
CA ALA A 117 -8.62 -7.78 8.87
C ALA A 117 -9.80 -8.03 9.82
N LEU A 118 -11.02 -7.70 9.42
CA LEU A 118 -12.25 -7.93 10.19
C LEU A 118 -12.71 -9.40 10.12
N ASP A 119 -12.49 -10.09 9.01
CA ASP A 119 -12.79 -11.53 8.84
C ASP A 119 -11.69 -12.26 8.04
N PRO A 120 -10.61 -12.69 8.70
CA PRO A 120 -9.47 -13.34 8.04
C PRO A 120 -9.80 -14.70 7.41
N ASN A 121 -10.90 -15.34 7.82
CA ASN A 121 -11.29 -16.67 7.36
C ASN A 121 -12.07 -16.64 6.05
N GLN A 122 -12.40 -15.47 5.52
CA GLN A 122 -13.15 -15.31 4.28
C GLN A 122 -12.20 -15.19 3.08
N PRO A 123 -11.89 -16.28 2.33
CA PRO A 123 -10.86 -16.28 1.30
C PRO A 123 -11.16 -15.31 0.15
N LEU A 124 -12.44 -15.03 -0.11
CA LEU A 124 -12.87 -14.09 -1.14
C LEU A 124 -12.31 -12.68 -0.93
N LEU A 125 -12.07 -12.26 0.31
CA LEU A 125 -11.54 -10.92 0.61
C LEU A 125 -10.08 -10.78 0.17
N GLY A 126 -9.27 -11.80 0.44
CA GLY A 126 -7.88 -11.84 -0.04
C GLY A 126 -7.79 -12.01 -1.55
N TRP A 127 -8.73 -12.77 -2.15
CA TRP A 127 -8.86 -12.88 -3.61
C TRP A 127 -9.12 -11.52 -4.26
N GLU A 128 -10.17 -10.81 -3.85
CA GLU A 128 -10.56 -9.50 -4.39
C GLU A 128 -9.50 -8.42 -4.13
N ALA A 129 -8.85 -8.44 -2.96
CA ALA A 129 -7.70 -7.57 -2.68
C ALA A 129 -6.56 -7.82 -3.68
N GLY A 130 -6.21 -9.08 -3.95
CA GLY A 130 -5.16 -9.40 -4.90
C GLY A 130 -5.50 -9.02 -6.34
N LEU A 131 -6.78 -9.06 -6.75
CA LEU A 131 -7.20 -8.53 -8.05
C LEU A 131 -6.95 -7.02 -8.16
N ALA A 132 -7.23 -6.24 -7.10
CA ALA A 132 -6.94 -4.81 -7.09
C ALA A 132 -5.43 -4.53 -7.21
N TYR A 133 -4.59 -5.28 -6.49
CA TYR A 133 -3.14 -5.16 -6.61
C TYR A 133 -2.60 -5.64 -7.96
N GLU A 134 -3.22 -6.66 -8.57
CA GLU A 134 -2.86 -7.12 -9.92
C GLU A 134 -3.08 -6.02 -10.96
N GLN A 135 -4.16 -5.22 -10.82
CA GLN A 135 -4.39 -4.06 -11.69
C GLN A 135 -3.32 -2.98 -11.51
N MET A 136 -2.99 -2.63 -10.27
CA MET A 136 -1.89 -1.69 -9.96
C MET A 136 -0.57 -2.16 -10.56
N LEU A 137 -0.24 -3.45 -10.38
CA LEU A 137 0.97 -4.05 -10.91
C LEU A 137 0.98 -4.02 -12.43
N SER A 138 -0.16 -4.23 -13.09
CA SER A 138 -0.26 -4.11 -14.55
C SER A 138 0.06 -2.70 -15.05
N VAL A 139 -0.31 -1.66 -14.31
CA VAL A 139 0.07 -0.27 -14.66
C VAL A 139 1.55 -0.03 -14.42
N VAL A 140 2.09 -0.50 -13.30
CA VAL A 140 3.53 -0.38 -12.99
C VAL A 140 4.39 -1.08 -14.05
N ASP A 141 4.03 -2.31 -14.42
CA ASP A 141 4.76 -3.11 -15.43
C ASP A 141 4.57 -2.59 -16.86
N GLY A 142 3.48 -1.85 -17.12
CA GLY A 142 3.06 -1.44 -18.45
C GLY A 142 3.57 -0.09 -18.93
N VAL A 143 4.23 0.70 -18.08
CA VAL A 143 4.71 2.05 -18.42
C VAL A 143 6.24 2.13 -18.49
N PRO A 144 6.79 3.09 -19.25
CA PRO A 144 8.23 3.34 -19.24
C PRO A 144 8.76 3.65 -17.84
N ASN A 145 9.99 3.21 -17.63
CA ASN A 145 10.72 3.40 -16.39
C ASN A 145 12.17 3.74 -16.73
N THR A 146 12.64 4.91 -16.28
CA THR A 146 13.98 5.42 -16.60
C THR A 146 14.84 5.46 -15.33
N PRO A 147 15.72 4.46 -15.10
CA PRO A 147 16.60 4.43 -13.93
C PRO A 147 17.57 5.62 -13.91
N ILE A 148 17.77 6.19 -12.72
CA ILE A 148 18.62 7.39 -12.54
C ILE A 148 19.79 7.22 -11.55
N ARG A 149 19.99 6.02 -11.00
CA ARG A 149 21.03 5.75 -9.98
C ARG A 149 22.42 6.17 -10.45
N ASP A 150 22.80 5.78 -11.67
CA ASP A 150 24.16 5.98 -12.17
C ASP A 150 24.43 7.46 -12.49
N GLN A 151 23.41 8.20 -12.91
CA GLN A 151 23.46 9.65 -13.11
C GLN A 151 23.63 10.37 -11.77
N LEU A 152 22.95 9.91 -10.72
CA LEU A 152 23.11 10.45 -9.36
C LEU A 152 24.53 10.22 -8.84
N LEU A 153 25.14 9.06 -9.11
CA LEU A 153 26.53 8.78 -8.71
C LEU A 153 27.56 9.68 -9.41
N ALA A 154 27.22 10.27 -10.55
CA ALA A 154 28.03 11.27 -11.24
C ALA A 154 27.80 12.71 -10.73
N GLY A 155 26.87 12.89 -9.80
CA GLY A 155 26.52 14.19 -9.23
C GLY A 155 27.50 14.70 -8.19
N GLN A 156 27.21 15.89 -7.67
CA GLN A 156 27.96 16.48 -6.58
C GLN A 156 27.57 15.81 -5.25
N ILE A 157 28.55 15.28 -4.54
CA ILE A 157 28.36 14.62 -3.25
C ILE A 157 28.80 15.57 -2.13
N THR A 158 27.91 15.80 -1.17
CA THR A 158 28.18 16.58 0.05
C THR A 158 28.14 15.65 1.25
N VAL A 159 29.23 15.63 2.01
CA VAL A 159 29.44 14.76 3.19
C VAL A 159 30.11 15.56 4.30
N PRO A 160 29.97 15.17 5.58
CA PRO A 160 30.58 15.89 6.69
C PRO A 160 32.11 15.73 6.72
N ASP A 161 32.75 16.59 7.52
CA ASP A 161 34.21 16.58 7.71
C ASP A 161 34.67 15.63 8.82
N TYR A 162 34.23 14.38 8.75
CA TYR A 162 34.74 13.29 9.58
C TYR A 162 34.70 11.98 8.80
N ASP A 163 35.50 11.00 9.23
CA ASP A 163 35.57 9.71 8.56
C ASP A 163 34.58 8.72 9.18
N VAL A 164 33.98 7.88 8.34
CA VAL A 164 33.13 6.75 8.74
C VAL A 164 33.73 5.47 8.18
N ASN A 165 33.49 4.35 8.87
CA ASN A 165 33.93 3.05 8.41
C ASN A 165 32.76 2.30 7.77
N THR A 166 32.70 2.34 6.44
CA THR A 166 31.74 1.58 5.64
C THR A 166 32.50 0.67 4.68
N PRO A 167 31.88 -0.42 4.18
CA PRO A 167 32.51 -1.32 3.22
C PRO A 167 32.78 -0.67 1.86
N PHE A 168 32.34 0.58 1.65
CA PHE A 168 32.45 1.31 0.38
C PHE A 168 33.60 2.34 0.35
N CYS A 169 34.26 2.56 1.49
CA CYS A 169 35.47 3.37 1.56
C CYS A 169 36.55 2.88 0.59
N ASN A 170 37.06 3.76 -0.27
CA ASN A 170 38.09 3.45 -1.26
C ASN A 170 38.97 4.67 -1.56
N ASP A 171 39.96 4.50 -2.44
CA ASP A 171 40.97 5.50 -2.76
C ASP A 171 40.44 6.74 -3.52
N SER A 172 39.15 6.78 -3.87
CA SER A 172 38.49 7.93 -4.49
C SER A 172 38.17 9.06 -3.49
N GLY A 173 38.52 8.88 -2.22
CA GLY A 173 38.38 9.87 -1.16
C GLY A 173 37.14 9.66 -0.29
N ARG A 174 37.00 10.51 0.74
CA ARG A 174 36.00 10.36 1.81
C ARG A 174 34.57 10.16 1.33
N ALA A 175 34.17 10.84 0.24
CA ALA A 175 32.82 10.73 -0.31
C ALA A 175 32.41 9.29 -0.63
N SER A 176 33.36 8.42 -1.00
CA SER A 176 33.08 7.01 -1.32
C SER A 176 32.66 6.19 -0.09
N CYS A 177 33.03 6.62 1.12
CA CYS A 177 32.55 6.02 2.36
C CYS A 177 31.07 6.30 2.61
N TYR A 178 30.55 7.39 2.07
CA TYR A 178 29.18 7.84 2.31
C TYR A 178 28.24 7.46 1.18
N VAL A 179 28.67 7.56 -0.07
CA VAL A 179 27.80 7.34 -1.23
C VAL A 179 28.45 6.34 -2.18
N ALA A 180 27.71 5.31 -2.57
CA ALA A 180 28.21 4.26 -3.47
C ALA A 180 27.10 3.58 -4.28
N ALA A 181 27.51 2.91 -5.36
CA ALA A 181 26.66 1.95 -6.06
C ALA A 181 26.74 0.60 -5.33
N THR A 182 25.59 -0.01 -5.04
CA THR A 182 25.53 -1.39 -4.53
C THR A 182 24.23 -2.06 -4.94
N GLU A 183 23.98 -3.24 -4.39
CA GLU A 183 22.72 -3.97 -4.47
C GLU A 183 22.36 -4.48 -3.07
N PHE A 184 21.08 -4.38 -2.71
CA PHE A 184 20.57 -5.07 -1.52
C PHE A 184 19.57 -6.15 -1.96
N GLU A 185 19.60 -7.29 -1.28
CA GLU A 185 18.66 -8.39 -1.47
C GLU A 185 17.83 -8.58 -0.20
N GLN A 186 16.55 -8.21 -0.27
CA GLN A 186 15.64 -8.26 0.87
C GLN A 186 14.18 -8.32 0.42
N PRO A 187 13.27 -8.85 1.25
CA PRO A 187 11.84 -8.82 0.95
C PRO A 187 11.31 -7.38 0.99
N TYR A 188 10.09 -7.17 0.50
CA TYR A 188 9.32 -5.96 0.82
C TYR A 188 8.74 -6.03 2.23
N ALA A 189 8.60 -4.87 2.87
CA ALA A 189 7.91 -4.74 4.15
C ALA A 189 6.48 -5.30 4.07
N GLY A 190 6.06 -6.04 5.09
CA GLY A 190 4.72 -6.63 5.16
C GLY A 190 4.54 -7.99 4.49
N LEU A 191 5.61 -8.58 3.92
CA LEU A 191 5.61 -9.93 3.38
C LEU A 191 6.05 -10.99 4.41
N PRO A 192 5.15 -11.89 4.87
CA PRO A 192 5.54 -12.98 5.74
C PRO A 192 6.25 -14.10 4.96
N GLY A 193 7.59 -14.11 5.04
CA GLY A 193 8.44 -15.25 4.66
C GLY A 193 8.49 -15.55 3.16
N THR A 194 8.61 -14.53 2.30
CA THR A 194 8.61 -14.68 0.83
C THR A 194 9.67 -13.80 0.18
N TRP A 195 10.32 -14.37 -0.83
CA TRP A 195 11.27 -13.80 -1.81
C TRP A 195 11.98 -12.48 -1.48
N ALA A 196 13.30 -12.56 -1.45
CA ALA A 196 14.13 -11.37 -1.45
C ALA A 196 14.26 -10.82 -2.88
N PHE A 197 14.10 -9.52 -3.02
CA PHE A 197 14.30 -8.80 -4.26
C PHE A 197 15.66 -8.14 -4.22
N ARG A 198 16.51 -8.52 -5.17
CA ARG A 198 17.80 -7.87 -5.39
C ARG A 198 17.58 -6.64 -6.26
N LEU A 199 17.81 -5.45 -5.70
CA LEU A 199 17.62 -4.19 -6.39
C LEU A 199 18.92 -3.39 -6.45
N PRO A 200 19.16 -2.61 -7.53
CA PRO A 200 20.23 -1.64 -7.58
C PRO A 200 19.97 -0.52 -6.58
N VAL A 201 21.00 -0.14 -5.82
CA VAL A 201 20.90 0.82 -4.70
C VAL A 201 21.90 1.95 -4.87
N LEU A 202 21.42 3.18 -4.71
CA LEU A 202 22.24 4.32 -4.32
C LEU A 202 22.42 4.25 -2.80
N PHE A 203 23.55 3.73 -2.35
CA PHE A 203 23.90 3.66 -0.94
C PHE A 203 24.15 5.06 -0.39
N GLN A 204 23.66 5.34 0.82
CA GLN A 204 24.01 6.53 1.58
C GLN A 204 24.20 6.21 3.07
N HIS A 205 25.35 6.55 3.64
CA HIS A 205 25.54 6.65 5.09
C HIS A 205 25.16 8.08 5.55
N PRO A 206 24.24 8.27 6.50
CA PRO A 206 23.90 9.60 6.98
C PRO A 206 25.02 10.30 7.79
N PRO A 207 25.05 11.64 7.81
CA PRO A 207 24.39 12.52 6.86
C PRO A 207 25.14 12.52 5.53
N ALA A 208 24.41 12.44 4.41
CA ALA A 208 24.99 12.57 3.07
C ALA A 208 23.96 13.16 2.10
N GLN A 209 24.43 13.93 1.12
CA GLN A 209 23.59 14.47 0.06
C GLN A 209 24.23 14.27 -1.31
N VAL A 210 23.41 13.95 -2.30
CA VAL A 210 23.76 13.88 -3.72
C VAL A 210 22.94 14.90 -4.49
N GLU A 211 23.60 15.74 -5.27
CA GLU A 211 22.97 16.75 -6.11
C GLU A 211 23.27 16.47 -7.58
N GLN A 212 22.22 16.38 -8.41
CA GLN A 212 22.39 16.15 -9.84
C GLN A 212 21.32 16.89 -10.64
N ARG A 213 21.74 17.45 -11.78
CA ARG A 213 20.82 18.10 -12.73
C ARG A 213 20.14 17.08 -13.61
N PHE A 214 18.84 17.27 -13.78
CA PHE A 214 17.99 16.48 -14.65
C PHE A 214 17.03 17.37 -15.42
N VAL A 215 16.71 16.97 -16.65
CA VAL A 215 15.47 17.41 -17.29
C VAL A 215 14.39 16.44 -16.86
N VAL A 216 13.35 16.92 -16.15
CA VAL A 216 12.23 16.08 -15.76
C VAL A 216 11.48 15.65 -17.03
N PRO A 217 11.33 14.34 -17.32
CA PRO A 217 10.62 13.92 -18.51
C PRO A 217 9.17 14.39 -18.48
N GLY A 218 8.70 15.00 -19.57
CA GLY A 218 7.33 15.55 -19.64
C GLY A 218 6.23 14.48 -19.52
N ASP A 219 6.52 13.26 -19.97
CA ASP A 219 5.62 12.10 -19.94
C ASP A 219 5.82 11.19 -18.71
N GLN A 220 6.92 11.38 -17.97
CA GLN A 220 7.26 10.64 -16.75
C GLN A 220 7.67 11.59 -15.60
N PRO A 221 6.78 12.50 -15.17
CA PRO A 221 7.15 13.54 -14.22
C PRO A 221 6.97 13.08 -12.75
N ALA A 222 7.31 11.84 -12.45
CA ALA A 222 7.32 11.32 -11.09
C ALA A 222 8.57 10.48 -10.85
N LEU A 223 9.08 10.53 -9.63
CA LEU A 223 10.17 9.67 -9.19
C LEU A 223 9.59 8.55 -8.33
N ARG A 224 9.90 7.30 -8.65
CA ARG A 224 9.61 6.14 -7.80
C ARG A 224 10.90 5.58 -7.21
N PHE A 225 10.80 4.98 -6.04
CA PHE A 225 11.92 4.35 -5.35
C PHE A 225 11.42 3.42 -4.25
N VAL A 226 12.35 2.65 -3.68
CA VAL A 226 12.15 1.94 -2.42
C VAL A 226 13.24 2.33 -1.43
N LEU A 227 12.88 2.50 -0.17
CA LEU A 227 13.81 2.75 0.92
C LEU A 227 14.22 1.43 1.54
N GLY A 228 15.50 1.27 1.83
CA GLY A 228 15.98 0.09 2.53
C GLY A 228 17.26 0.33 3.29
N MET A 229 17.56 -0.65 4.13
CA MET A 229 18.78 -0.73 4.92
C MET A 229 19.49 -2.02 4.57
N ASP A 230 20.82 -1.97 4.48
CA ASP A 230 21.68 -3.11 4.23
C ASP A 230 21.31 -4.25 5.21
N PRO A 231 20.89 -5.43 4.71
CA PRO A 231 20.51 -6.56 5.55
C PRO A 231 21.58 -6.97 6.57
N GLY A 232 22.86 -6.76 6.27
CA GLY A 232 24.00 -7.11 7.10
C GLY A 232 24.12 -6.32 8.40
N VAL A 233 23.48 -5.14 8.51
CA VAL A 233 23.63 -4.27 9.70
C VAL A 233 22.32 -3.98 10.45
N ARG A 234 21.21 -4.58 10.03
CA ARG A 234 19.88 -4.36 10.64
C ARG A 234 19.78 -4.76 12.12
N THR A 235 20.71 -5.59 12.59
CA THR A 235 20.83 -6.01 13.99
C THR A 235 21.99 -5.33 14.72
N ALA A 236 22.72 -4.43 14.06
CA ALA A 236 23.93 -3.77 14.57
C ALA A 236 23.64 -2.46 15.35
N GLY A 237 22.39 -2.22 15.75
CA GLY A 237 22.04 -1.12 16.64
C GLY A 237 21.59 0.19 15.97
N SER A 238 21.43 0.22 14.64
CA SER A 238 20.86 1.36 13.91
C SER A 238 19.50 1.78 14.47
N ASP A 239 19.29 3.10 14.59
CA ASP A 239 18.03 3.70 14.96
C ASP A 239 17.14 4.04 13.73
N GLY A 240 17.73 4.04 12.53
CA GLY A 240 17.06 4.28 11.26
C GLY A 240 17.67 5.46 10.50
N ALA A 241 17.07 5.87 9.40
CA ALA A 241 17.50 7.09 8.70
C ALA A 241 16.31 7.88 8.18
N THR A 242 16.48 9.19 8.11
CA THR A 242 15.52 10.08 7.45
C THR A 242 15.97 10.35 6.03
N PHE A 243 15.08 10.10 5.07
CA PHE A 243 15.28 10.30 3.65
C PHE A 243 14.58 11.55 3.19
N ARG A 244 15.24 12.35 2.35
CA ARG A 244 14.69 13.60 1.85
C ARG A 244 15.00 13.79 0.37
N ILE A 245 14.04 14.36 -0.34
CA ILE A 245 14.20 14.79 -1.72
C ILE A 245 13.83 16.27 -1.81
N TRP A 246 14.76 17.07 -2.31
CA TRP A 246 14.50 18.45 -2.69
C TRP A 246 14.66 18.66 -4.18
N VAL A 247 13.96 19.68 -4.68
CA VAL A 247 14.07 20.17 -6.05
C VAL A 247 14.50 21.62 -6.01
N THR A 248 15.51 21.97 -6.80
CA THR A 248 15.84 23.37 -7.10
C THR A 248 15.54 23.62 -8.58
N PRO A 249 14.47 24.37 -8.90
CA PRO A 249 14.18 24.76 -10.27
C PRO A 249 15.25 25.72 -10.80
N SER A 250 15.43 25.79 -12.12
CA SER A 250 16.35 26.77 -12.71
C SER A 250 15.97 28.20 -12.30
N GLY A 251 16.86 28.89 -11.57
CA GLY A 251 16.61 30.23 -11.02
C GLY A 251 15.60 30.30 -9.87
N GLY A 252 15.14 29.16 -9.33
CA GLY A 252 14.20 29.07 -8.22
C GLY A 252 14.87 28.78 -6.88
N SER A 253 14.07 28.82 -5.80
CA SER A 253 14.49 28.36 -4.48
C SER A 253 14.36 26.84 -4.36
N ILE A 254 15.21 26.23 -3.52
CA ILE A 254 15.10 24.83 -3.13
C ILE A 254 13.75 24.54 -2.44
N GLN A 255 13.14 23.40 -2.75
CA GLN A 255 11.82 22.97 -2.23
C GLN A 255 11.88 21.51 -1.80
N LEU A 256 11.44 21.20 -0.58
CA LEU A 256 11.29 19.82 -0.09
C LEU A 256 10.02 19.21 -0.71
N ILE A 257 10.16 18.06 -1.37
CA ILE A 257 9.04 17.37 -2.04
C ILE A 257 8.76 15.96 -1.50
N TYR A 258 9.69 15.40 -0.74
CA TYR A 258 9.54 14.12 -0.07
C TYR A 258 10.38 14.10 1.21
N GLU A 259 9.79 13.61 2.29
CA GLU A 259 10.46 13.29 3.55
C GLU A 259 9.79 12.05 4.14
N ASP A 260 10.60 11.06 4.53
CA ASP A 260 10.13 9.91 5.30
C ASP A 260 11.28 9.34 6.16
N THR A 261 10.93 8.65 7.24
CA THR A 261 11.91 8.07 8.17
C THR A 261 11.76 6.56 8.21
N LEU A 262 12.82 5.86 7.83
CA LEU A 262 12.93 4.41 7.99
C LEU A 262 13.43 4.11 9.41
N ASP A 263 12.51 3.92 10.37
CA ASP A 263 12.88 3.53 11.74
C ASP A 263 13.50 2.11 11.80
N ALA A 264 14.23 1.80 12.88
CA ALA A 264 14.86 0.49 13.07
C ALA A 264 13.91 -0.73 12.96
N ARG A 265 12.62 -0.57 13.29
CA ARG A 265 11.62 -1.63 13.16
C ARG A 265 11.17 -1.79 11.71
N MET A 266 10.94 -0.69 10.98
CA MET A 266 10.59 -0.69 9.56
C MET A 266 11.76 -1.21 8.72
N ALA A 267 12.99 -0.82 9.06
CA ALA A 267 14.22 -1.30 8.42
C ALA A 267 14.34 -2.83 8.45
N ARG A 268 13.84 -3.49 9.51
CA ARG A 268 13.82 -4.97 9.61
C ARG A 268 12.74 -5.63 8.77
N GLN A 269 11.72 -4.88 8.33
CA GLN A 269 10.61 -5.43 7.56
C GLN A 269 10.97 -5.62 6.08
N GLY A 270 11.92 -4.86 5.55
CA GLY A 270 12.32 -4.97 4.15
C GLY A 270 12.34 -3.65 3.40
N TRP A 271 12.15 -3.72 2.09
CA TRP A 271 11.94 -2.57 1.21
C TRP A 271 10.63 -1.86 1.53
N LEU A 272 10.67 -0.54 1.68
CA LEU A 272 9.50 0.33 1.83
C LEU A 272 9.31 1.16 0.56
N GLY A 273 8.15 1.13 -0.08
CA GLY A 273 7.90 1.91 -1.29
C GLY A 273 7.77 3.41 -1.01
N GLY A 274 8.29 4.23 -1.92
CA GLY A 274 8.19 5.68 -1.88
C GLY A 274 8.10 6.28 -3.29
N TRP A 275 7.60 7.51 -3.36
CA TRP A 275 7.53 8.26 -4.61
C TRP A 275 7.49 9.76 -4.34
N ALA A 276 7.84 10.56 -5.35
CA ALA A 276 7.77 12.02 -5.30
C ALA A 276 7.19 12.58 -6.61
N ASP A 277 6.31 13.57 -6.48
CA ASP A 277 5.67 14.23 -7.64
C ASP A 277 6.58 15.35 -8.18
N LEU A 278 6.92 15.25 -9.45
CA LEU A 278 7.72 16.25 -10.18
C LEU A 278 6.91 16.91 -11.30
N SER A 279 5.59 16.67 -11.36
CA SER A 279 4.67 17.28 -12.33
C SER A 279 4.79 18.80 -12.46
N PRO A 280 5.01 19.57 -11.37
CA PRO A 280 5.20 21.02 -11.48
C PRO A 280 6.38 21.44 -12.36
N TRP A 281 7.36 20.55 -12.59
CA TRP A 281 8.57 20.80 -13.36
C TRP A 281 8.68 19.91 -14.61
N ALA A 282 7.60 19.27 -15.03
CA ALA A 282 7.58 18.43 -16.23
C ALA A 282 8.15 19.18 -17.46
N GLY A 283 9.16 18.58 -18.10
CA GLY A 283 9.87 19.15 -19.25
C GLY A 283 10.91 20.23 -18.90
N GLN A 284 11.12 20.54 -17.61
CA GLN A 284 12.05 21.58 -17.16
C GLN A 284 13.34 20.97 -16.59
N GLU A 285 14.42 21.73 -16.66
CA GLU A 285 15.66 21.41 -15.95
C GLU A 285 15.53 21.77 -14.47
N VAL A 286 15.89 20.83 -13.61
CA VAL A 286 15.95 20.99 -12.16
C VAL A 286 17.23 20.35 -11.60
N THR A 287 17.68 20.82 -10.45
CA THR A 287 18.62 20.06 -9.61
C THR A 287 17.81 19.24 -8.61
N LEU A 288 17.96 17.92 -8.65
CA LEU A 288 17.46 17.02 -7.62
C LEU A 288 18.52 16.86 -6.53
N HIS A 289 18.08 16.91 -5.28
CA HIS A 289 18.88 16.69 -4.08
C HIS A 289 18.34 15.47 -3.37
N LEU A 290 19.11 14.40 -3.27
CA LEU A 290 18.77 13.20 -2.49
C LEU A 290 19.64 13.17 -1.25
N GLY A 291 19.03 13.33 -0.09
CA GLY A 291 19.72 13.37 1.19
C GLY A 291 19.25 12.30 2.16
N THR A 292 20.18 11.85 2.99
CA THR A 292 19.87 11.09 4.20
C THR A 292 20.45 11.79 5.42
N ASP A 293 19.70 11.74 6.52
CA ASP A 293 20.09 12.20 7.84
C ASP A 293 19.88 11.06 8.87
N SER A 294 20.52 11.16 10.03
CA SER A 294 20.38 10.16 11.09
C SER A 294 18.93 9.93 11.49
N GLY A 295 18.67 8.76 12.07
CA GLY A 295 17.36 8.39 12.57
C GLY A 295 16.87 9.20 13.79
N PRO A 296 15.73 8.79 14.38
CA PRO A 296 15.06 9.54 15.45
C PRO A 296 15.89 9.83 16.70
N ALA A 297 16.91 9.04 17.00
CA ALA A 297 17.82 9.26 18.14
C ALA A 297 19.05 10.09 17.76
N GLY A 298 19.21 10.45 16.49
CA GLY A 298 20.34 11.24 15.98
C GLY A 298 21.65 10.45 15.93
N ASP A 299 21.58 9.12 15.94
CA ASP A 299 22.75 8.24 15.95
C ASP A 299 22.92 7.56 14.59
N ALA A 300 23.90 8.03 13.80
CA ALA A 300 24.17 7.49 12.47
C ALA A 300 24.82 6.08 12.48
N THR A 301 25.00 5.47 13.65
CA THR A 301 25.69 4.19 13.79
C THR A 301 24.95 3.09 13.04
N ALA A 302 25.63 2.47 12.08
CA ALA A 302 25.10 1.38 11.26
C ALA A 302 23.88 1.76 10.41
N ASP A 303 23.68 3.05 10.12
CA ASP A 303 22.65 3.54 9.20
C ASP A 303 23.08 3.35 7.74
N TRP A 304 23.36 2.11 7.37
CA TRP A 304 23.75 1.75 6.01
C TRP A 304 22.49 1.64 5.16
N VAL A 305 21.98 2.78 4.72
CA VAL A 305 20.72 2.89 4.02
C VAL A 305 20.91 3.16 2.54
N GLY A 306 19.84 3.06 1.77
CA GLY A 306 19.91 3.41 0.37
C GLY A 306 18.56 3.47 -0.33
N TRP A 307 18.61 4.13 -1.47
CA TRP A 307 17.49 4.27 -2.40
C TRP A 307 17.59 3.16 -3.45
N GLY A 308 16.67 2.20 -3.39
CA GLY A 308 16.54 1.12 -4.35
C GLY A 308 15.64 1.51 -5.52
N ASP A 309 15.97 1.02 -6.72
CA ASP A 309 15.10 1.09 -7.90
C ASP A 309 14.58 2.52 -8.22
N LEU A 310 15.48 3.50 -8.06
CA LEU A 310 15.26 4.92 -8.35
C LEU A 310 15.06 5.15 -9.86
N ALA A 311 13.87 5.62 -10.24
CA ALA A 311 13.57 5.85 -11.64
C ALA A 311 12.46 6.89 -11.87
N PHE A 312 12.54 7.59 -13.02
CA PHE A 312 11.42 8.38 -13.53
C PHE A 312 10.35 7.46 -14.12
N THR A 313 9.08 7.79 -13.87
CA THR A 313 7.92 7.11 -14.45
C THR A 313 6.68 8.03 -14.42
N THR A 314 5.51 7.53 -14.82
CA THR A 314 4.24 8.28 -14.72
C THR A 314 3.81 8.47 -13.27
N VAL A 315 3.05 9.54 -12.99
CA VAL A 315 2.51 9.81 -11.63
C VAL A 315 1.70 8.63 -11.10
N GLU A 316 0.85 8.05 -11.95
CA GLU A 316 0.00 6.93 -11.57
C GLU A 316 0.82 5.68 -11.22
N ALA A 317 1.79 5.30 -12.06
CA ALA A 317 2.65 4.16 -11.79
C ALA A 317 3.54 4.38 -10.56
N ALA A 318 4.07 5.57 -10.35
CA ALA A 318 4.85 5.90 -9.15
C ALA A 318 4.01 5.74 -7.86
N ARG A 319 2.77 6.25 -7.87
CA ARG A 319 1.82 6.10 -6.75
C ARG A 319 1.49 4.63 -6.46
N TYR A 320 1.26 3.83 -7.49
CA TYR A 320 1.00 2.40 -7.32
C TYR A 320 2.25 1.65 -6.84
N ALA A 321 3.42 1.90 -7.43
CA ALA A 321 4.68 1.27 -7.05
C ALA A 321 5.04 1.52 -5.56
N ALA A 322 4.72 2.71 -5.03
CA ALA A 322 4.92 3.03 -3.61
C ALA A 322 4.11 2.11 -2.67
N THR A 323 3.01 1.52 -3.15
CA THR A 323 2.24 0.52 -2.38
C THR A 323 2.77 -0.90 -2.50
N VAL A 324 3.86 -1.13 -3.22
CA VAL A 324 4.50 -2.45 -3.40
C VAL A 324 3.48 -3.53 -3.83
N PRO A 325 2.74 -3.34 -4.95
CA PRO A 325 1.53 -4.10 -5.25
C PRO A 325 1.78 -5.60 -5.41
N LEU A 326 2.94 -6.01 -5.96
CA LEU A 326 3.32 -7.43 -6.02
C LEU A 326 3.37 -8.07 -4.63
N ALA A 327 4.01 -7.40 -3.68
CA ALA A 327 4.13 -7.86 -2.30
C ALA A 327 2.76 -7.97 -1.63
N ASN A 328 1.94 -6.93 -1.76
CA ASN A 328 0.61 -6.93 -1.16
C ASN A 328 -0.35 -7.94 -1.81
N MET A 329 -0.26 -8.15 -3.12
CA MET A 329 -0.99 -9.21 -3.84
C MET A 329 -0.63 -10.59 -3.30
N GLN A 330 0.66 -10.90 -3.21
CA GLN A 330 1.15 -12.18 -2.67
C GLN A 330 0.68 -12.41 -1.24
N SER A 331 0.77 -11.37 -0.39
CA SER A 331 0.30 -11.44 1.00
C SER A 331 -1.20 -11.72 1.08
N ALA A 332 -2.01 -10.98 0.32
CA ALA A 332 -3.46 -11.13 0.30
C ALA A 332 -3.89 -12.53 -0.16
N TRP A 333 -3.31 -13.04 -1.24
CA TRP A 333 -3.59 -14.37 -1.78
C TRP A 333 -3.10 -15.48 -0.85
N LYS A 334 -1.89 -15.38 -0.29
CA LYS A 334 -1.35 -16.37 0.65
C LYS A 334 -2.19 -16.47 1.92
N GLN A 335 -2.62 -15.34 2.49
CA GLN A 335 -3.51 -15.33 3.66
C GLN A 335 -4.87 -15.99 3.36
N ALA A 336 -5.35 -15.87 2.12
CA ALA A 336 -6.55 -16.55 1.64
C ALA A 336 -6.32 -17.98 1.11
N SER A 337 -5.15 -18.58 1.39
CA SER A 337 -4.77 -19.93 0.98
C SER A 337 -4.65 -20.16 -0.55
N PHE A 338 -4.50 -19.09 -1.32
CA PHE A 338 -4.12 -19.17 -2.73
C PHE A 338 -2.58 -19.11 -2.82
N ASN A 339 -1.94 -20.23 -3.10
CA ASN A 339 -0.48 -20.37 -3.25
C ASN A 339 -0.12 -20.79 -4.67
N ARG A 340 1.18 -20.91 -4.97
CA ARG A 340 1.65 -21.31 -6.31
C ARG A 340 1.03 -22.62 -6.78
N ASP A 341 0.95 -23.64 -5.93
CA ASP A 341 0.36 -24.93 -6.30
C ASP A 341 -1.12 -24.82 -6.66
N TRP A 342 -1.86 -23.95 -5.97
CA TRP A 342 -3.25 -23.64 -6.31
C TRP A 342 -3.35 -23.04 -7.73
N PHE A 343 -2.51 -22.05 -8.05
CA PHE A 343 -2.49 -21.43 -9.38
C PHE A 343 -1.99 -22.38 -10.49
N ASN A 344 -1.03 -23.25 -10.20
CA ASN A 344 -0.58 -24.29 -11.14
C ASN A 344 -1.72 -25.24 -11.49
N ARG A 345 -2.45 -25.75 -10.49
CA ARG A 345 -3.63 -26.61 -10.73
C ARG A 345 -4.70 -25.89 -11.55
N ARG A 346 -4.93 -24.60 -11.27
CA ARG A 346 -5.89 -23.79 -12.05
C ARG A 346 -5.44 -23.58 -13.49
N THR A 347 -4.13 -23.41 -13.71
CA THR A 347 -3.53 -23.33 -15.05
C THR A 347 -3.73 -24.63 -15.82
N ASP A 348 -3.50 -25.78 -15.19
CA ASP A 348 -3.70 -27.10 -15.82
C ASP A 348 -5.16 -27.38 -16.15
N GLU A 349 -6.09 -26.93 -15.32
CA GLU A 349 -7.52 -26.98 -15.61
C GLU A 349 -7.88 -26.09 -16.80
N ALA A 350 -7.42 -24.83 -16.80
CA ALA A 350 -7.67 -23.88 -17.87
C ALA A 350 -7.17 -24.39 -19.24
N ARG A 351 -6.05 -25.13 -19.28
CA ARG A 351 -5.54 -25.76 -20.53
C ARG A 351 -6.54 -26.69 -21.20
N ARG A 352 -7.49 -27.25 -20.44
CA ARG A 352 -8.48 -28.20 -20.94
C ARG A 352 -9.81 -27.54 -21.33
N THR A 353 -10.13 -26.39 -20.74
CA THR A 353 -11.50 -25.84 -20.76
C THR A 353 -11.59 -24.37 -21.14
N GLU A 354 -10.48 -23.63 -21.22
CA GLU A 354 -10.46 -22.17 -21.39
C GLU A 354 -9.59 -21.72 -22.57
N SER A 355 -9.65 -20.41 -22.89
CA SER A 355 -8.86 -19.81 -23.96
C SER A 355 -7.35 -19.77 -23.62
N PRO A 356 -6.46 -19.70 -24.64
CA PRO A 356 -5.02 -19.56 -24.42
C PRO A 356 -4.62 -18.34 -23.58
N GLU A 357 -5.35 -17.23 -23.71
CA GLU A 357 -5.14 -16.01 -22.90
C GLU A 357 -5.38 -16.27 -21.42
N ARG A 358 -6.44 -17.00 -21.08
CA ARG A 358 -6.73 -17.37 -19.69
C ARG A 358 -5.71 -18.34 -19.13
N VAL A 359 -5.25 -19.30 -19.93
CA VAL A 359 -4.14 -20.18 -19.52
C VAL A 359 -2.89 -19.36 -19.18
N SER A 360 -2.55 -18.38 -20.02
CA SER A 360 -1.42 -17.48 -19.78
C SER A 360 -1.59 -16.64 -18.51
N LEU A 361 -2.79 -16.12 -18.26
CA LEU A 361 -3.11 -15.36 -17.05
C LEU A 361 -2.91 -16.21 -15.79
N TRP A 362 -3.43 -17.44 -15.75
CA TRP A 362 -3.25 -18.34 -14.60
C TRP A 362 -1.78 -18.71 -14.39
N GLY A 363 -1.05 -18.98 -15.48
CA GLY A 363 0.39 -19.26 -15.42
C GLY A 363 1.20 -18.06 -14.91
N LEU A 364 0.84 -16.84 -15.32
CA LEU A 364 1.48 -15.62 -14.82
C LEU A 364 1.26 -15.45 -13.32
N ARG A 365 0.03 -15.68 -12.83
CA ARG A 365 -0.27 -15.65 -11.38
C ARG A 365 0.54 -16.69 -10.62
N ALA A 366 0.70 -17.90 -11.15
CA ALA A 366 1.54 -18.93 -10.55
C ALA A 366 3.02 -18.50 -10.45
N ASN A 367 3.57 -17.92 -11.53
CA ASN A 367 4.94 -17.43 -11.57
C ASN A 367 5.20 -16.25 -10.63
N ARG A 368 4.16 -15.47 -10.32
CA ARG A 368 4.23 -14.35 -9.36
C ARG A 368 4.06 -14.80 -7.91
N MET A 369 3.71 -16.05 -7.63
CA MET A 369 3.61 -16.58 -6.27
C MET A 369 4.87 -17.34 -5.87
N PRO A 370 5.30 -17.29 -4.59
CA PRO A 370 6.51 -17.92 -4.07
C PRO A 370 6.48 -19.44 -3.95
#